data_AF-A0A1H6Q4S8-F1
#
_entry.id   AF-A0A1H6Q4S8-F1
#
_cell.length_a   1.000
_cell.length_b   1.000
_cell.length_c   1.000
_cell.angle_alpha   90.00
_cell.angle_beta   90.00
_cell.angle_gamma   90.00
#
_symmetry.space_group_name_H-M   'P 1'
#
loop_
_entity.id
_entity.type
_entity.pdbx_description
1 polymer ?
#
loop_
_entity_poly.entity_id
_entity_poly.type
_entity_poly.pdbx_seq_one_letter_code
_entity_poly.pdbx_strand_id
1 'polypeptide(L)'
;MQDADIILDCVDNLATRYLLDDLCSKRSTPVFFSAVEGFKGFIYSRKKSNYPPYPDIFKLANHPDCRQKASFGAGVGLISCLQCLEVIKYLTFEENEGPFIMDVDMKNNIFNIIRLEEESAL
;
A
#
# COMPACT_ATOMS: atom_id res chain seq x y z
N MET A 1 0.66 9.89 16.72
CA MET A 1 0.07 8.56 16.45
C MET A 1 -0.25 7.79 17.73
N GLN A 2 -0.47 8.42 18.89
CA GLN A 2 -0.69 7.65 20.13
C GLN A 2 -2.10 7.04 20.23
N ASP A 3 -3.05 7.53 19.42
CA ASP A 3 -4.47 7.15 19.51
C ASP A 3 -5.09 6.66 18.18
N ALA A 4 -4.27 6.41 17.16
CA ALA A 4 -4.78 5.96 15.87
C ALA A 4 -4.77 4.43 15.80
N ASP A 5 -5.93 3.83 15.53
CA ASP A 5 -6.07 2.37 15.37
C ASP A 5 -5.50 1.89 14.03
N ILE A 6 -5.54 2.74 13.00
CA ILE A 6 -5.11 2.44 11.63
C ILE A 6 -4.45 3.68 11.02
N ILE A 7 -3.46 3.46 10.16
CA ILE A 7 -2.77 4.50 9.42
C ILE A 7 -3.01 4.36 7.92
N LEU A 8 -3.33 5.47 7.26
CA LEU A 8 -3.33 5.57 5.81
C LEU A 8 -2.11 6.38 5.41
N ASP A 9 -1.25 5.80 4.58
CA ASP A 9 -0.18 6.53 3.96
C ASP A 9 -0.63 7.13 2.62
N CYS A 10 -0.65 8.45 2.57
CA CYS A 10 -0.99 9.25 1.39
C CYS A 10 0.14 10.23 1.04
N VAL A 11 1.36 10.01 1.54
CA VAL A 11 2.49 10.91 1.27
C VAL A 11 3.06 10.69 -0.13
N ASP A 12 3.67 11.73 -0.68
CA ASP A 12 4.20 11.79 -2.04
C ASP A 12 5.71 11.53 -2.12
N ASN A 13 6.36 11.17 -1.01
CA ASN A 13 7.80 10.98 -0.94
C ASN A 13 8.18 9.73 -0.13
N LEU A 14 9.21 9.03 -0.63
CA LEU A 14 9.67 7.77 -0.06
C LEU A 14 10.25 7.93 1.34
N ALA A 15 10.89 9.06 1.64
CA ALA A 15 11.52 9.29 2.94
C ALA A 15 10.51 9.29 4.09
N THR A 16 9.42 10.05 3.97
CA THR A 16 8.34 10.05 4.96
C THR A 16 7.64 8.70 5.02
N ARG A 17 7.47 8.04 3.87
CA ARG A 17 6.86 6.71 3.80
C ARG A 17 7.65 5.65 4.55
N TYR A 18 8.98 5.60 4.39
CA TYR A 18 9.83 4.68 5.12
C TYR A 18 9.84 4.98 6.62
N LEU A 19 9.84 6.26 7.00
CA LEU A 19 9.71 6.64 8.40
C LEU A 19 8.37 6.19 9.00
N LEU A 20 7.27 6.36 8.26
CA LEU A 20 5.95 5.93 8.68
C LEU A 20 5.88 4.41 8.84
N ASP A 21 6.45 3.67 7.89
CA ASP A 21 6.52 2.21 7.91
C ASP A 21 7.29 1.68 9.14
N ASP A 22 8.45 2.27 9.43
CA ASP A 22 9.25 1.93 10.63
C ASP A 22 8.47 2.21 11.93
N LEU A 23 7.80 3.35 12.02
CA LEU A 23 6.99 3.71 13.19
C LEU A 23 5.79 2.77 13.38
N CYS A 24 5.09 2.43 12.30
CA CYS A 24 3.97 1.48 12.33
C CYS A 24 4.45 0.06 12.70
N SER A 25 5.62 -0.36 12.20
CA SER A 25 6.24 -1.64 12.57
C SER A 25 6.54 -1.71 14.07
N LYS A 26 7.18 -0.68 14.63
CA LYS A 26 7.53 -0.60 16.06
C LYS A 26 6.31 -0.59 16.98
N ARG A 27 5.19 -0.05 16.51
CA ARG A 27 3.94 0.09 17.28
C ARG A 27 2.93 -1.02 17.00
N SER A 28 3.22 -1.92 16.05
CA SER A 28 2.27 -2.91 15.55
C SER A 28 0.94 -2.28 15.09
N THR A 29 0.99 -1.07 14.53
CA THR A 29 -0.19 -0.38 14.00
C THR A 29 -0.38 -0.75 12.53
N PRO A 30 -1.57 -1.22 12.10
CA PRO A 30 -1.88 -1.47 10.70
C PRO A 30 -1.66 -0.22 9.84
N VAL A 31 -1.05 -0.40 8.68
CA VAL A 31 -0.80 0.68 7.73
C VAL A 31 -1.18 0.28 6.31
N PHE A 32 -1.87 1.19 5.63
CA PHE A 32 -2.34 1.01 4.25
C PHE A 32 -1.59 2.01 3.38
N PHE A 33 -0.73 1.52 2.50
CA PHE A 33 0.04 2.32 1.57
C PHE A 33 -0.70 2.46 0.25
N SER A 34 -0.63 3.64 -0.36
CA SER A 34 -1.04 3.85 -1.74
C SER A 34 -0.03 4.72 -2.50
N ALA A 35 0.06 4.57 -3.82
CA ALA A 35 0.85 5.45 -4.66
C ALA A 35 0.24 5.58 -6.04
N VAL A 36 0.48 6.73 -6.68
CA VAL A 36 0.07 6.99 -8.06
C VAL A 36 1.21 7.64 -8.82
N GLU A 37 1.55 7.06 -9.97
CA GLU A 37 2.53 7.61 -10.91
C GLU A 37 2.00 7.46 -12.35
N GLY A 38 1.61 8.59 -12.97
CA GLY A 38 0.99 8.58 -14.30
C GLY A 38 -0.33 7.79 -14.31
N PHE A 39 -0.34 6.66 -15.04
CA PHE A 39 -1.46 5.72 -15.11
C PHE A 39 -1.24 4.45 -14.29
N LYS A 40 -0.22 4.41 -13.43
CA LYS A 40 0.02 3.31 -12.52
C LYS A 40 -0.46 3.67 -11.12
N GLY A 41 -1.17 2.76 -10.50
CA GLY A 41 -1.62 2.84 -9.12
C GLY A 41 -1.14 1.63 -8.34
N PHE A 42 -0.90 1.83 -7.06
CA PHE A 42 -0.39 0.79 -6.18
C PHE A 42 -1.08 0.90 -4.83
N ILE A 43 -1.50 -0.23 -4.25
CA ILE A 43 -1.97 -0.33 -2.88
C ILE A 43 -1.31 -1.52 -2.20
N TYR A 44 -0.84 -1.33 -0.98
CA TYR A 44 -0.31 -2.39 -0.13
C TYR A 44 -0.87 -2.25 1.29
N SER A 45 -1.48 -3.32 1.80
CA SER A 45 -2.11 -3.35 3.12
C SER A 45 -1.26 -4.16 4.09
N ARG A 46 -0.55 -3.49 4.98
CA ARG A 46 0.25 -4.13 6.03
C ARG A 46 -0.53 -4.17 7.34
N LYS A 47 -1.36 -5.21 7.46
CA LYS A 47 -2.28 -5.40 8.61
C LYS A 47 -1.61 -5.91 9.88
N LYS A 48 -0.44 -6.53 9.76
CA LYS A 48 0.35 -7.10 10.87
C LYS A 48 1.82 -6.71 10.71
N SER A 49 2.54 -6.61 11.83
CA SER A 49 3.96 -6.22 11.84
C SER A 49 4.90 -7.28 11.25
N ASN A 50 4.48 -8.54 11.18
CA ASN A 50 5.25 -9.63 10.56
C ASN A 50 5.10 -9.70 9.03
N TYR A 51 4.24 -8.87 8.42
CA TYR A 51 4.13 -8.77 6.98
C TYR A 51 5.27 -7.91 6.39
N PRO A 52 5.70 -8.16 5.14
CA PRO A 52 6.88 -7.52 4.57
C PRO A 52 6.84 -5.99 4.69
N PRO A 53 7.91 -5.33 5.16
CA PRO A 53 7.93 -3.88 5.24
C PRO A 53 7.90 -3.26 3.84
N TYR A 54 7.52 -1.99 3.77
CA TYR A 54 7.33 -1.28 2.50
C TYR A 54 8.58 -1.29 1.57
N PRO A 55 9.83 -1.26 2.06
CA PRO A 55 11.01 -1.38 1.17
C PRO A 55 11.13 -2.73 0.45
N ASP A 56 10.63 -3.81 1.04
CA ASP A 56 10.81 -5.16 0.49
C ASP A 56 9.76 -5.51 -0.56
N ILE A 57 8.56 -4.92 -0.49
CA ILE A 57 7.52 -5.11 -1.51
C ILE A 57 7.93 -4.59 -2.90
N PHE A 58 8.82 -3.61 -3.02
CA PHE A 58 9.28 -3.11 -4.33
C PHE A 58 10.22 -4.08 -5.05
N LYS A 59 10.98 -4.88 -4.28
CA LYS A 59 11.77 -5.98 -4.85
C LYS A 59 10.84 -7.06 -5.41
N LEU A 60 9.70 -7.28 -4.76
CA LEU A 60 8.70 -8.27 -5.14
C LEU A 60 7.82 -7.81 -6.32
N ALA A 61 7.55 -6.50 -6.43
CA ALA A 61 6.66 -5.94 -7.44
C ALA A 61 7.32 -5.64 -8.81
N ASN A 62 8.60 -5.98 -9.02
CA ASN A 62 9.32 -5.77 -10.29
C ASN A 62 9.12 -4.37 -10.91
N HIS A 63 9.07 -3.32 -10.09
CA HIS A 63 8.90 -1.95 -10.58
C HIS A 63 10.24 -1.36 -11.06
N PRO A 64 10.45 -1.11 -12.37
CA PRO A 64 11.66 -0.46 -12.85
C PRO A 64 11.66 1.04 -12.49
N ASP A 65 12.85 1.57 -12.19
CA ASP A 65 13.19 2.97 -11.85
C ASP A 65 12.04 3.99 -11.94
N CYS A 66 11.64 4.49 -10.76
CA CYS A 66 10.68 5.58 -10.54
C CYS A 66 11.17 6.88 -11.19
N ARG A 67 10.89 7.08 -12.48
CA ARG A 67 10.94 8.41 -13.07
C ARG A 67 9.62 9.09 -12.76
N GLN A 68 9.64 10.02 -11.81
CA GLN A 68 8.49 10.86 -11.45
C GLN A 68 7.73 11.32 -12.69
N LYS A 69 6.56 10.74 -12.92
CA LYS A 69 5.59 11.20 -13.92
C LYS A 69 4.50 11.98 -13.20
N ALA A 70 4.00 13.02 -13.85
CA ALA A 70 2.82 13.72 -13.36
C ALA A 70 1.65 12.74 -13.22
N SER A 71 0.96 12.81 -12.08
CA SER A 71 -0.22 12.01 -11.79
C SER A 71 -1.48 12.80 -12.10
N PHE A 72 -2.46 12.15 -12.72
CA PHE A 72 -3.73 12.79 -13.06
C PHE A 72 -4.72 12.67 -11.89
N GLY A 73 -5.50 13.73 -11.64
CA GLY A 73 -6.42 13.77 -10.50
C GLY A 73 -7.43 12.61 -10.47
N ALA A 74 -7.89 12.15 -11.65
CA ALA A 74 -8.76 10.98 -11.75
C ALA A 74 -8.10 9.69 -11.23
N GLY A 75 -6.81 9.49 -11.54
CA GLY A 75 -6.06 8.34 -11.05
C GLY A 75 -5.81 8.40 -9.55
N VAL A 76 -5.48 9.59 -9.03
CA VAL A 76 -5.38 9.83 -7.58
C VAL A 76 -6.71 9.49 -6.90
N GLY A 77 -7.83 10.01 -7.41
CA GLY A 77 -9.16 9.72 -6.86
C GLY A 77 -9.51 8.23 -6.87
N LEU A 78 -9.23 7.52 -7.97
CA LEU A 78 -9.46 6.08 -8.06
C LEU A 78 -8.69 5.31 -6.97
N ILE A 79 -7.38 5.56 -6.87
CA ILE A 79 -6.52 4.85 -5.91
C ILE A 79 -6.87 5.23 -4.46
N SER A 80 -7.22 6.49 -4.19
CA SER A 80 -7.72 6.90 -2.87
C SER A 80 -9.00 6.17 -2.48
N CYS A 81 -9.96 6.03 -3.39
CA CYS A 81 -11.20 5.29 -3.12
C CYS A 81 -10.93 3.81 -2.81
N LEU A 82 -10.01 3.18 -3.56
CA LEU A 82 -9.63 1.79 -3.31
C LEU A 82 -8.90 1.62 -1.98
N GLN A 83 -7.98 2.51 -1.61
CA GLN A 83 -7.30 2.49 -0.31
C GLN A 83 -8.31 2.62 0.84
N CYS A 84 -9.26 3.57 0.74
CA CYS A 84 -10.34 3.71 1.71
C CYS A 84 -11.21 2.45 1.79
N LEU A 85 -11.51 1.81 0.66
CA LEU A 85 -12.27 0.57 0.64
C LEU A 85 -11.55 -0.56 1.39
N GLU A 86 -10.23 -0.68 1.26
CA GLU A 86 -9.45 -1.67 2.02
C GLU A 86 -9.48 -1.43 3.53
N VAL A 87 -9.43 -0.15 3.94
CA VAL A 87 -9.54 0.23 5.35
C VAL A 87 -10.94 -0.09 5.88
N ILE A 88 -11.99 0.25 5.15
CA ILE A 88 -13.37 -0.10 5.51
C ILE A 88 -13.49 -1.61 5.65
N LYS A 89 -12.96 -2.37 4.68
CA LYS A 89 -13.03 -3.84 4.75
C LYS A 89 -12.35 -4.39 5.99
N TYR A 90 -11.17 -3.87 6.32
CA TYR A 90 -10.43 -4.26 7.52
C TYR A 90 -11.18 -3.92 8.82
N LEU A 91 -11.90 -2.80 8.84
CA LEU A 91 -12.69 -2.37 10.01
C LEU A 91 -14.00 -3.15 10.17
N THR A 92 -14.65 -3.55 9.07
CA THR A 92 -16.02 -4.09 9.11
C THR A 92 -16.12 -5.59 8.88
N PHE A 93 -15.11 -6.22 8.27
CA PHE A 93 -15.12 -7.66 8.01
C PHE A 93 -13.97 -8.35 8.75
N GLU A 94 -14.24 -9.54 9.32
CA GLU A 94 -13.23 -10.40 9.94
C GLU A 94 -12.39 -11.19 8.91
N GLU A 95 -12.41 -10.80 7.63
CA GLU A 95 -11.61 -11.46 6.60
C GLU A 95 -10.14 -11.05 6.72
N ASN A 96 -9.39 -11.94 7.37
CA ASN A 96 -7.95 -11.89 7.48
C ASN A 96 -7.29 -12.39 6.18
N GLU A 97 -7.66 -11.80 5.04
CA GLU A 97 -6.88 -11.99 3.83
C GLU A 97 -5.47 -11.45 4.11
N GLY A 98 -4.47 -12.30 3.86
CA GLY A 98 -3.05 -12.00 4.03
C GLY A 98 -2.59 -10.76 3.25
N PRO A 99 -1.31 -10.39 3.38
CA PRO A 99 -0.80 -9.20 2.72
C PRO A 99 -0.95 -9.36 1.21
N PHE A 100 -1.44 -8.32 0.54
CA PHE A 100 -1.52 -8.30 -0.91
C PHE A 100 -1.09 -6.94 -1.43
N ILE A 101 -0.60 -6.95 -2.66
CA ILE A 101 -0.34 -5.78 -3.47
C ILE A 101 -1.43 -5.72 -4.53
N MET A 102 -2.08 -4.58 -4.66
CA MET A 102 -2.94 -4.26 -5.80
C MET A 102 -2.18 -3.33 -6.72
N ASP A 103 -1.81 -3.82 -7.90
CA ASP A 103 -1.24 -3.04 -9.00
C ASP A 103 -2.37 -2.70 -9.98
N VAL A 104 -2.53 -1.41 -10.27
CA VAL A 104 -3.60 -0.88 -11.09
C VAL A 104 -3.00 -0.22 -12.32
N ASP A 105 -3.16 -0.86 -13.47
CA ASP A 105 -2.87 -0.26 -14.76
C ASP A 105 -4.12 0.48 -15.25
N MET A 106 -4.18 1.77 -14.93
CA MET A 106 -5.28 2.66 -15.33
C MET A 106 -5.26 2.98 -16.82
N LYS A 107 -4.17 2.72 -17.54
CA LYS A 107 -4.11 2.95 -18.99
C LYS A 107 -4.92 1.88 -19.72
N ASN A 108 -4.88 0.65 -19.22
CA ASN A 108 -5.56 -0.52 -19.81
C ASN A 108 -6.77 -0.99 -18.99
N ASN A 109 -7.08 -0.33 -17.87
CA ASN A 109 -8.14 -0.69 -16.92
C ASN A 109 -7.96 -2.10 -16.33
N ILE A 110 -6.72 -2.46 -15.97
CA ILE A 110 -6.38 -3.78 -15.41
C ILE A 110 -6.07 -3.65 -13.92
N PHE A 111 -6.63 -4.55 -13.13
CA PHE A 111 -6.41 -4.67 -11.70
C PHE A 111 -5.75 -6.01 -11.41
N ASN A 112 -4.51 -5.99 -10.96
CA ASN A 112 -3.75 -7.18 -10.62
C ASN A 112 -3.60 -7.27 -9.10
N ILE A 113 -3.96 -8.40 -8.52
CA ILE A 113 -3.78 -8.66 -7.09
C ILE A 113 -2.67 -9.71 -6.94
N ILE A 114 -1.57 -9.30 -6.32
CA ILE A 114 -0.44 -10.16 -5.97
C ILE A 114 -0.57 -10.47 -4.49
N ARG A 115 -0.93 -11.70 -4.15
CA ARG A 115 -0.98 -12.17 -2.76
C ARG A 115 0.44 -12.53 -2.32
N LEU A 116 0.83 -12.04 -1.14
CA LEU A 116 2.13 -12.30 -0.55
C LEU A 116 2.00 -13.41 0.49
N GLU A 117 2.98 -14.31 0.53
CA GLU A 117 3.05 -15.35 1.55
C GLU A 117 3.63 -14.77 2.86
N GLU A 118 3.21 -15.30 4.00
CA GLU A 118 3.70 -14.84 5.31
C GLU A 118 5.21 -15.15 5.51
N GLU A 119 5.78 -16.07 4.72
CA GLU A 119 7.17 -16.55 4.82
C GLU A 119 8.22 -15.74 4.05
N SER A 120 7.85 -14.71 3.28
CA SER A 120 8.82 -13.86 2.56
C SER A 120 9.63 -12.90 3.47
N ALA A 121 9.58 -13.11 4.79
CA ALA A 121 10.15 -12.25 5.84
C ALA A 121 11.34 -12.89 6.59
N LEU A 122 12.08 -13.81 5.94
CA LEU A 122 13.35 -14.38 6.43
C LEU A 122 14.52 -14.00 5.52
#